data_AF-A0A0P4VV48-F1
#
_entry.id   AF-A0A0P4VV48-F1
#
_cell.length_a   1.000
_cell.length_b   1.000
_cell.length_c   1.000
_cell.angle_alpha   90.00
_cell.angle_beta   90.00
_cell.angle_gamma   90.00
#
_symmetry.space_group_name_H-M   'P 1'
#
loop_
_entity.id
_entity.type
_entity.pdbx_description
1 polymer ?
#
loop_
_entity_poly.entity_id
_entity_poly.type
_entity_poly.pdbx_seq_one_letter_code
_entity_poly.pdbx_strand_id
1 'polypeptide(L)'
;MERSSADFHGRKGPLTVEAAPWTTRLAHTFLQAGLELGYPVLDVNAASQEGFMVPHGFLRRGGRCSNAKAFLRPASRRRNLHVALNTLVKKVLVQQCCILQKS
;
A
#
# COMPACT_ATOMS: atom_id res chain seq x y z
N MET A 1 -21.11 6.77 17.88
CA MET A 1 -21.18 5.52 17.11
C MET A 1 -19.74 5.10 16.85
N GLU A 2 -19.30 3.99 17.43
CA GLU A 2 -17.91 3.55 17.31
C GLU A 2 -17.68 3.01 15.89
N ARG A 3 -16.64 3.52 15.20
CA ARG A 3 -16.34 3.12 13.82
C ARG A 3 -15.78 1.71 13.81
N SER A 4 -16.28 0.88 12.90
CA SER A 4 -15.77 -0.47 12.72
C SER A 4 -14.40 -0.44 12.02
N SER A 5 -13.52 -1.43 12.24
CA SER A 5 -12.24 -1.54 11.52
C SER A 5 -12.43 -1.43 10.00
N ALA A 6 -13.54 -1.98 9.50
CA ALA A 6 -13.86 -1.98 8.09
C ALA A 6 -14.06 -0.57 7.48
N ASP A 7 -14.40 0.44 8.29
CA ASP A 7 -14.56 1.82 7.83
C ASP A 7 -13.22 2.49 7.49
N PHE A 8 -12.11 1.94 7.98
CA PHE A 8 -10.75 2.40 7.71
C PHE A 8 -10.13 1.74 6.47
N HIS A 9 -10.83 0.80 5.82
CA HIS A 9 -10.32 0.05 4.68
C HIS A 9 -11.11 0.31 3.40
N GLY A 10 -10.41 0.82 2.38
CA GLY A 10 -10.98 0.97 1.03
C GLY A 10 -11.14 -0.37 0.31
N ARG A 11 -12.32 -0.61 -0.29
CA ARG A 11 -12.64 -1.88 -0.98
C ARG A 11 -12.63 -1.83 -2.51
N LYS A 12 -12.47 -0.64 -3.10
CA LYS A 12 -12.57 -0.41 -4.56
C LYS A 12 -11.24 -0.01 -5.20
N GLY A 13 -10.16 0.00 -4.42
CA GLY A 13 -8.84 0.42 -4.87
C GLY A 13 -8.18 -0.63 -5.79
N PRO A 14 -7.32 -0.19 -6.74
CA PRO A 14 -6.61 -1.08 -7.64
C PRO A 14 -5.41 -1.76 -6.98
N LEU A 15 -4.93 -1.28 -5.82
CA LEU A 15 -3.91 -1.94 -5.00
C LEU A 15 -4.61 -2.81 -3.97
N THR A 16 -4.32 -4.11 -3.99
CA THR A 16 -4.97 -5.06 -3.08
C THR A 16 -4.11 -5.26 -1.85
N VAL A 17 -4.78 -5.30 -0.70
CA VAL A 17 -4.22 -5.62 0.61
C VAL A 17 -4.98 -6.83 1.12
N GLU A 18 -4.26 -7.90 1.46
CA GLU A 18 -4.83 -9.15 1.95
C GLU A 18 -3.97 -9.65 3.14
N ALA A 19 -4.56 -10.45 4.02
CA ALA A 19 -3.79 -11.27 4.94
C ALA A 19 -2.99 -12.32 4.17
N ALA A 20 -1.81 -12.69 4.68
CA ALA A 20 -1.06 -13.79 4.10
C ALA A 20 -1.88 -15.09 4.21
N PRO A 21 -1.97 -15.89 3.13
CA PRO A 21 -2.76 -17.13 3.15
C PRO A 21 -2.18 -18.19 4.08
N TRP A 22 -0.91 -18.05 4.46
CA TRP A 22 -0.23 -18.92 5.40
C TRP A 22 0.54 -18.07 6.41
N THR A 23 0.45 -18.46 7.68
CA THR A 23 1.15 -17.84 8.81
C THR A 23 1.90 -18.91 9.59
N THR A 24 3.04 -18.54 10.16
CA THR A 24 3.78 -19.42 11.06
C THR A 24 3.07 -19.50 12.42
N ARG A 25 3.33 -20.57 13.17
CA ARG A 25 2.89 -20.66 14.58
C ARG A 25 3.42 -19.50 15.42
N LEU A 26 4.62 -19.00 15.10
CA LEU A 26 5.24 -17.86 15.78
C LEU A 26 4.37 -16.60 15.71
N ALA A 27 3.69 -16.35 14.58
CA ALA A 27 2.80 -15.20 14.45
C ALA A 27 1.68 -15.25 15.50
N HIS A 28 1.08 -16.43 15.73
CA HIS A 28 0.03 -16.58 16.73
C HIS A 28 0.58 -16.54 18.15
N THR A 29 1.75 -17.13 18.41
CA THR A 29 2.44 -17.04 19.70
C THR A 29 2.73 -15.59 20.08
N PHE A 30 3.13 -14.76 19.11
CA PHE A 30 3.40 -13.35 19.34
C PHE A 30 2.14 -12.57 19.73
N LEU A 31 0.98 -12.88 19.12
CA LEU A 31 -0.30 -12.31 19.54
C LEU A 31 -0.67 -12.68 20.97
N GLN A 32 -0.44 -13.95 21.36
CA GLN A 32 -0.72 -14.40 22.72
C GLN A 32 0.17 -13.71 23.75
N ALA A 33 1.46 -13.56 23.47
CA ALA A 33 2.38 -12.81 24.34
C ALA A 33 1.93 -11.35 24.52
N GLY A 34 1.41 -10.71 23.46
CA GLY A 34 0.82 -9.37 23.54
C GLY A 34 -0.38 -9.31 24.49
N LEU A 35 -1.26 -10.30 24.42
CA LEU A 35 -2.41 -10.42 25.34
C LEU A 35 -1.97 -10.65 26.79
N GLU A 36 -0.96 -11.49 27.02
CA GLU A 36 -0.38 -11.73 28.36
C GLU A 36 0.22 -10.45 28.98
N LEU A 37 0.74 -9.55 28.14
CA LEU A 37 1.22 -8.23 28.54
C LEU A 37 0.11 -7.18 28.69
N GLY A 38 -1.16 -7.54 28.46
CA GLY A 38 -2.31 -6.66 28.59
C GLY A 38 -2.65 -5.83 27.34
N TYR A 39 -1.97 -6.05 26.22
CA TYR A 39 -2.28 -5.36 24.97
C TYR A 39 -3.36 -6.07 24.17
N PRO A 40 -4.30 -5.34 23.54
CA PRO A 40 -5.35 -5.95 22.73
C PRO A 40 -4.82 -6.50 21.41
N VAL A 41 -5.48 -7.54 20.89
CA VAL A 41 -5.37 -7.95 19.49
C VAL A 41 -6.43 -7.19 18.70
N LEU A 42 -5.99 -6.27 17.83
CA LEU A 42 -6.85 -5.39 17.05
C LEU A 42 -6.25 -5.09 15.69
N ASP A 43 -7.00 -4.46 14.80
CA ASP A 43 -6.47 -3.97 13.53
C ASP A 43 -5.71 -2.66 13.73
N VAL A 44 -4.37 -2.74 13.71
CA VAL A 44 -3.50 -1.58 13.98
C VAL A 44 -3.55 -0.51 12.88
N ASN A 45 -4.20 -0.80 11.75
CA ASN A 45 -4.42 0.16 10.66
C ASN A 45 -5.81 0.81 10.73
N ALA A 46 -6.58 0.55 11.79
CA ALA A 46 -7.89 1.15 12.02
C ALA A 46 -7.78 2.34 12.99
N ALA A 47 -8.76 2.49 13.88
CA ALA A 47 -8.88 3.62 14.80
C ALA A 47 -7.73 3.70 15.82
N SER A 48 -7.29 2.56 16.34
CA SER A 48 -6.20 2.46 17.33
C SER A 48 -5.03 1.71 16.74
N GLN A 49 -3.82 2.21 17.00
CA GLN A 49 -2.57 1.59 16.58
C GLN A 49 -1.89 0.80 17.71
N GLU A 50 -2.35 0.97 18.96
CA GLU A 50 -1.77 0.33 20.13
C GLU A 50 -2.37 -1.06 20.33
N GLY A 51 -1.65 -2.07 19.86
CA GLY A 51 -2.05 -3.46 19.97
C GLY A 51 -1.24 -4.36 19.04
N PHE A 52 -1.67 -5.60 18.93
CA PHE A 52 -0.99 -6.62 18.12
C PHE A 52 -1.91 -7.12 17.00
N MET A 53 -1.33 -7.37 15.83
CA MET A 53 -2.04 -8.01 14.71
C MET A 53 -1.10 -8.86 13.88
N VAL A 54 -1.64 -9.85 13.17
CA VAL A 54 -0.94 -10.38 12.00
C VAL A 54 -1.05 -9.34 10.88
N PRO A 55 0.07 -8.80 10.39
CA PRO A 55 0.03 -7.70 9.42
C PRO A 55 -0.55 -8.16 8.07
N HIS A 56 -1.32 -7.28 7.45
CA HIS A 56 -1.69 -7.43 6.05
C HIS A 56 -0.53 -7.03 5.14
N GLY A 57 -0.51 -7.59 3.93
CA GLY A 57 0.49 -7.24 2.91
C GLY A 57 -0.15 -6.77 1.62
N PHE A 58 0.63 -6.10 0.77
CA PHE A 58 0.27 -5.83 -0.62
C PHE A 58 0.29 -7.14 -1.43
N LEU A 59 -0.82 -7.87 -1.32
CA LEU A 59 -1.01 -9.20 -1.85
C LEU A 59 -2.25 -9.22 -2.74
N ARG A 60 -2.22 -10.06 -3.77
CA ARG A 60 -3.39 -10.39 -4.59
C ARG A 60 -3.32 -11.86 -4.94
N ARG A 61 -4.20 -12.66 -4.35
CA ARG A 61 -4.22 -14.13 -4.50
C ARG A 61 -2.89 -14.76 -4.05
N GLY A 62 -2.42 -14.37 -2.86
CA GLY A 62 -1.18 -14.88 -2.24
C GLY A 62 0.13 -14.41 -2.88
N GLY A 63 0.11 -13.80 -4.06
CA GLY A 63 1.28 -13.21 -4.70
C GLY A 63 1.40 -11.71 -4.45
N ARG A 64 2.64 -11.17 -4.50
CA ARG A 64 2.90 -9.73 -4.36
C ARG A 64 2.07 -8.91 -5.37
N CYS A 65 1.40 -7.88 -4.87
CA CYS A 65 0.71 -6.87 -5.66
C CYS A 65 1.52 -5.56 -5.66
N SER A 66 2.46 -5.41 -6.61
CA SER A 66 3.24 -4.18 -6.76
C SER A 66 2.43 -3.03 -7.40
N ASN A 67 2.91 -1.80 -7.28
CA ASN A 67 2.32 -0.64 -7.95
C ASN A 67 2.24 -0.82 -9.47
N ALA A 68 3.26 -1.43 -10.09
CA ALA A 68 3.23 -1.77 -11.50
C ALA A 68 2.10 -2.76 -11.82
N LYS A 69 1.87 -3.78 -10.98
CA LYS A 69 0.79 -4.75 -11.16
C LYS A 69 -0.60 -4.15 -10.93
N ALA A 70 -0.73 -3.28 -9.93
CA ALA A 70 -1.98 -2.63 -9.55
C ALA A 70 -2.42 -1.56 -10.57
N PHE A 71 -1.49 -0.70 -11.01
CA PHE A 71 -1.83 0.50 -11.79
C PHE A 71 -1.35 0.44 -13.24
N LEU A 72 -0.07 0.07 -13.48
CA LEU A 72 0.52 0.16 -14.82
C LEU A 72 0.08 -0.98 -15.75
N ARG A 73 0.05 -2.23 -15.27
CA ARG A 73 -0.34 -3.39 -16.09
C ARG A 73 -1.76 -3.26 -16.64
N PRO A 74 -2.79 -2.91 -15.85
CA PRO A 74 -4.15 -2.71 -16.38
C PRO A 74 -4.24 -1.54 -17.38
N ALA A 75 -3.42 -0.50 -17.19
CA ALA A 75 -3.41 0.67 -18.07
C ALA A 75 -2.50 0.53 -19.30
N SER A 76 -1.74 -0.57 -19.42
CA SER A 76 -0.70 -0.75 -20.44
C SER A 76 -1.14 -0.62 -21.90
N ARG A 77 -2.44 -0.82 -22.18
CA ARG A 77 -3.02 -0.70 -23.53
C ARG A 77 -3.48 0.72 -23.89
N ARG A 78 -3.41 1.68 -22.97
CA ARG A 78 -3.82 3.05 -23.24
C ARG A 78 -2.80 3.73 -24.15
N ARG A 79 -3.25 4.27 -25.29
CA ARG A 79 -2.37 4.91 -26.30
C ARG A 79 -1.60 6.12 -25.77
N ASN A 80 -2.07 6.74 -24.68
CA ASN A 80 -1.45 7.89 -24.04
C ASN A 80 -0.54 7.52 -22.86
N LEU A 81 -0.23 6.23 -22.65
CA LEU A 81 0.70 5.77 -21.62
C LEU A 81 1.89 5.06 -22.27
N HIS A 82 3.09 5.61 -22.04
CA HIS A 82 4.34 5.01 -22.48
C HIS A 82 5.19 4.63 -21.27
N VAL A 83 5.73 3.41 -21.25
CA VAL A 83 6.57 2.91 -20.16
C VAL A 83 7.95 2.58 -20.73
N ALA A 84 8.97 3.31 -20.27
CA ALA A 84 10.36 3.06 -20.62
C ALA A 84 11.02 2.21 -19.52
N LEU A 85 11.49 1.01 -19.86
CA LEU A 85 12.24 0.14 -18.96
C LEU A 85 13.74 0.41 -19.11
N ASN A 86 14.52 0.07 -18.09
CA ASN A 86 15.99 0.18 -18.11
C ASN A 86 16.53 1.56 -18.51
N THR A 87 15.77 2.62 -18.18
CA THR A 87 16.10 3.99 -18.55
C THR A 87 16.42 4.79 -17.30
N LEU A 88 17.65 5.30 -17.21
CA LEU A 88 18.07 6.18 -16.12
C LEU A 88 17.88 7.65 -16.54
N VAL A 89 17.05 8.38 -15.80
CA VAL A 89 16.87 9.82 -15.99
C VAL A 89 18.16 10.54 -15.56
N LYS A 90 18.78 11.31 -16.46
CA LYS A 90 20.05 12.01 -16.20
C LYS A 90 19.89 13.49 -15.85
N LYS A 91 18.93 14.17 -16.47
CA LYS A 91 18.75 15.62 -16.33
C LYS A 91 17.28 15.98 -16.56
N VAL A 92 16.79 16.93 -15.78
CA VAL A 92 15.51 17.61 -16.04
C VAL A 92 15.82 18.92 -16.75
N LEU A 93 15.17 19.18 -17.89
CA LEU A 93 15.28 20.44 -18.60
C LEU A 93 14.24 21.41 -18.03
N VAL A 94 14.71 22.51 -17.46
CA VAL A 94 13.83 23.57 -16.92
C VAL A 94 13.84 24.72 -17.91
N GLN A 95 12.69 25.04 -18.48
CA GLN A 95 12.51 26.27 -19.26
C GLN A 95 11.97 27.36 -18.34
N GLN A 96 12.69 28.47 -18.24
CA GLN A 96 12.13 29.69 -17.67
C GLN A 96 11.11 30.25 -18.66
N CYS A 97 9.85 30.32 -18.24
CA CYS A 97 8.86 31.08 -18.99
C CYS A 97 9.20 32.56 -18.81
N CYS A 98 9.67 33.21 -19.87
CA CYS A 98 9.88 34.66 -19.88
C CYS A 98 8.52 35.37 -19.91
N ILE A 99 7.86 35.42 -18.77
CA ILE A 99 6.78 36.37 -18.53
C ILE A 99 7.49 37.65 -18.07
N LEU A 100 7.63 38.61 -18.99
CA LEU A 100 8.11 40.00 -18.78
C LEU A 100 9.63 40.22 -18.67
N GLN A 101 10.33 40.24 -19.81
CA GLN A 101 11.42 41.22 -20.03
C GLN A 101 11.19 41.92 -21.37
N LYS A 102 10.20 42.81 -21.40
CA LYS A 102 10.17 43.94 -22.33
C LYS A 102 10.48 45.18 -21.51
N SER A 103 11.73 45.63 -21.60
CA SER A 103 12.13 47.02 -21.36
C SER A 103 12.00 47.79 -22.67
#